data_AF-A0A480TUS8-F1
#
_entry.id   AF-A0A480TUS8-F1
#
_cell.length_a   1.000
_cell.length_b   1.000
_cell.length_c   1.000
_cell.angle_alpha   90.00
_cell.angle_beta   90.00
_cell.angle_gamma   90.00
#
_symmetry.space_group_name_H-M   'P 1'
#
loop_
_entity.id
_entity.type
_entity.pdbx_description
1 polymer ?
#
loop_
_entity_poly.entity_id
_entity_poly.type
_entity_poly.pdbx_seq_one_letter_code
_entity_poly.pdbx_strand_id
1 'polypeptide(L)'
;MEAGAGAGAGAAGWSCPGPGPTVTTLGSYEVSDGCERKKGQRWGSLERRGMQAMEGEVLLPALYEEEEEEEEEEEGEEEDDQVQKGGSGGSLSLSKHRGLSLTETELEELRAQVLQLVAELEETRELAGQHEDDSLELQGLLEDERLASAQQAEVFTKQIQQLQGELRSLREEISLLERDKEYELKEIEQELHLARAEIQNLRQAAEDSATDHESDIASLQEDICRMRNELEDMERIRGEYEMEITTLRAEMEMKTSDPSNSLSLSDFSEMQEELQQLRDRYRFLNEEYQALQESNSSLTGQLAELESERTRRATERWLESQTLRSMMSAESQTSEADFLEPDPEMHLLRQQLLGAEEQMHDMQSKCKKLCCELQELQHHHRTSEEEQRRLQRELKCAQNEVLRFQTSHDVTQNMFGMWKPMVFLALAAVALYVLPNMRPQETEFCLME
;
A
#
# COMPACT_ATOMS: atom_id res chain seq x y z
N MET A 1 -60.62 -21.11 -25.01
CA MET A 1 -59.72 -21.89 -24.14
C MET A 1 -58.28 -21.53 -24.52
N GLU A 2 -57.81 -20.28 -24.37
CA GLU A 2 -57.75 -19.38 -23.18
C GLU A 2 -56.56 -19.67 -22.25
N ALA A 3 -55.95 -18.70 -21.55
CA ALA A 3 -55.83 -17.24 -21.74
C ALA A 3 -54.88 -16.66 -20.66
N GLY A 4 -54.30 -15.47 -20.87
CA GLY A 4 -53.39 -14.79 -19.93
C GLY A 4 -51.91 -15.15 -20.19
N ALA A 5 -50.96 -14.25 -20.48
CA ALA A 5 -50.83 -12.79 -20.36
C ALA A 5 -50.75 -12.24 -18.92
N GLY A 6 -49.80 -11.35 -18.58
CA GLY A 6 -48.65 -10.85 -19.38
C GLY A 6 -47.93 -9.64 -18.77
N ALA A 7 -46.96 -9.07 -19.53
CA ALA A 7 -46.14 -7.86 -19.26
C ALA A 7 -45.13 -7.96 -18.08
N GLY A 8 -44.00 -7.23 -18.07
CA GLY A 8 -43.37 -6.36 -19.08
C GLY A 8 -41.87 -6.19 -18.76
N ALA A 9 -40.96 -6.17 -19.74
CA ALA A 9 -40.51 -5.01 -20.52
C ALA A 9 -39.57 -4.05 -19.75
N GLY A 10 -38.41 -3.66 -20.27
CA GLY A 10 -37.81 -4.02 -21.57
C GLY A 10 -36.36 -3.49 -21.75
N ALA A 11 -35.77 -3.79 -22.90
CA ALA A 11 -34.42 -3.33 -23.27
C ALA A 11 -34.47 -2.04 -24.11
N ALA A 12 -33.42 -1.22 -24.03
CA ALA A 12 -33.22 -0.04 -24.87
C ALA A 12 -31.92 -0.17 -25.67
N GLY A 13 -32.02 -0.19 -27.00
CA GLY A 13 -30.88 -0.28 -27.90
C GLY A 13 -30.20 1.07 -28.15
N TRP A 14 -28.93 1.05 -28.55
CA TRP A 14 -28.19 2.24 -28.95
C TRP A 14 -28.54 2.66 -30.38
N SER A 15 -28.58 3.97 -30.65
CA SER A 15 -28.62 4.53 -32.00
C SER A 15 -28.06 5.95 -32.02
N CYS A 16 -27.01 6.17 -32.81
CA CYS A 16 -26.39 7.48 -33.02
C CYS A 16 -27.10 8.26 -34.15
N PRO A 17 -27.15 9.60 -34.06
CA PRO A 17 -27.43 10.46 -35.21
C PRO A 17 -26.28 11.45 -35.53
N GLY A 18 -26.19 11.81 -36.81
CA GLY A 18 -25.36 12.89 -37.37
C GLY A 18 -25.48 12.87 -38.91
N PRO A 19 -24.80 13.77 -39.65
CA PRO A 19 -24.05 14.96 -39.25
C PRO A 19 -24.63 16.26 -39.87
N GLY A 20 -24.11 17.44 -39.51
CA GLY A 20 -24.39 18.68 -40.25
C GLY A 20 -24.13 19.98 -39.46
N PRO A 21 -23.81 21.11 -40.14
CA PRO A 21 -22.69 21.94 -39.64
C PRO A 21 -23.01 23.42 -39.39
N THR A 22 -22.21 24.02 -38.50
CA THR A 22 -21.96 25.48 -38.46
C THR A 22 -20.51 25.75 -38.07
N VAL A 23 -19.96 26.89 -38.48
CA VAL A 23 -18.52 27.25 -38.40
C VAL A 23 -18.33 28.51 -37.54
N THR A 24 -17.11 28.69 -36.99
CA THR A 24 -16.63 29.83 -36.17
C THR A 24 -17.29 29.98 -34.79
N THR A 25 -16.61 30.50 -33.76
CA THR A 25 -15.34 31.28 -33.71
C THR A 25 -14.21 30.63 -32.91
N LEU A 26 -12.99 31.16 -33.06
CA LEU A 26 -11.81 30.81 -32.25
C LEU A 26 -12.04 31.04 -30.75
N GLY A 27 -11.35 30.25 -29.94
CA GLY A 27 -11.29 30.39 -28.48
C GLY A 27 -10.08 29.64 -27.90
N SER A 28 -8.86 30.01 -28.30
CA SER A 28 -7.64 29.48 -27.70
C SER A 28 -7.57 29.86 -26.22
N TYR A 29 -7.65 28.88 -25.32
CA TYR A 29 -7.33 29.13 -23.92
C TYR A 29 -5.81 29.17 -23.75
N GLU A 30 -5.25 30.37 -23.76
CA GLU A 30 -3.82 30.58 -23.58
C GLU A 30 -3.38 30.19 -22.17
N VAL A 31 -2.21 29.55 -22.07
CA VAL A 31 -1.51 29.34 -20.80
C VAL A 31 -1.14 30.71 -20.22
N SER A 32 -1.97 31.20 -19.31
CA SER A 32 -1.71 32.42 -18.56
C SER A 32 -0.64 32.15 -17.49
N ASP A 33 0.62 32.34 -17.84
CA ASP A 33 1.76 32.35 -16.91
C ASP A 33 1.65 33.59 -15.99
N GLY A 34 0.83 33.44 -14.95
CA GLY A 34 0.01 34.49 -14.35
C GLY A 34 0.56 35.21 -13.12
N CYS A 35 1.88 35.39 -13.00
CA CYS A 35 2.50 36.37 -12.11
C CYS A 35 2.08 36.38 -10.61
N GLU A 36 2.04 35.24 -9.92
CA GLU A 36 1.94 35.20 -8.44
C GLU A 36 3.30 35.49 -7.74
N ARG A 37 3.99 36.55 -8.15
CA ARG A 37 5.15 37.11 -7.42
C ARG A 37 4.71 38.34 -6.62
N LYS A 38 4.92 38.28 -5.29
CA LYS A 38 4.66 39.31 -4.24
C LYS A 38 3.39 39.18 -3.37
N LYS A 39 3.11 38.00 -2.81
CA LYS A 39 2.39 37.87 -1.51
C LYS A 39 3.10 36.98 -0.47
N GLY A 40 4.42 36.83 -0.57
CA GLY A 40 5.25 36.00 0.33
C GLY A 40 6.28 36.76 1.20
N GLN A 41 6.22 38.09 1.29
CA GLN A 41 7.23 38.90 1.99
C GLN A 41 6.59 40.03 2.84
N ARG A 42 5.96 39.67 3.97
CA ARG A 42 5.53 40.65 4.99
C ARG A 42 5.65 40.19 6.45
N TRP A 43 6.20 39.00 6.72
CA TRP A 43 6.39 38.48 8.09
C TRP A 43 7.86 38.39 8.50
N GLY A 44 8.74 37.84 7.65
CA GLY A 44 10.19 37.68 7.91
C GLY A 44 11.06 38.97 7.98
N SER A 45 10.43 40.12 8.28
CA SER A 45 11.10 41.41 8.56
C SER A 45 10.75 41.98 9.95
N LEU A 46 9.85 41.35 10.72
CA LEU A 46 9.53 41.79 12.08
C LEU A 46 10.49 41.17 13.11
N GLU A 47 10.82 39.89 12.94
CA GLU A 47 11.60 39.09 13.90
C GLU A 47 13.05 39.57 14.05
N ARG A 48 13.64 40.23 13.03
CA ARG A 48 14.97 40.87 13.12
C ARG A 48 14.96 42.30 13.69
N ARG A 49 13.86 42.76 14.28
CA ARG A 49 13.81 44.03 15.03
C ARG A 49 13.49 43.87 16.52
N GLY A 50 12.98 42.71 16.97
CA GLY A 50 12.73 42.43 18.38
C GLY A 50 13.99 42.13 19.20
N MET A 51 14.94 41.39 18.62
CA MET A 51 16.12 40.87 19.36
C MET A 51 17.28 41.86 19.55
N GLN A 52 17.15 43.14 19.18
CA GLN A 52 18.22 44.14 19.31
C GLN A 52 17.78 45.42 20.05
N ALA A 53 16.81 45.27 20.96
CA ALA A 53 16.35 46.32 21.88
C ALA A 53 16.04 45.77 23.29
N MET A 54 16.58 44.60 23.62
CA MET A 54 16.54 43.99 24.96
C MET A 54 17.95 43.71 25.54
N GLU A 55 18.99 44.32 24.94
CA GLU A 55 20.02 45.00 25.75
C GLU A 55 19.38 46.26 26.36
N GLY A 56 18.34 46.05 27.18
CA GLY A 56 17.97 47.05 28.17
C GLY A 56 19.15 47.11 29.11
N GLU A 57 19.79 48.28 29.16
CA GLU A 57 20.99 48.49 29.96
C GLU A 57 20.77 47.90 31.35
N VAL A 58 21.76 47.17 31.85
CA VAL A 58 21.88 46.99 33.30
C VAL A 58 22.31 48.34 33.84
N LEU A 59 21.34 49.25 33.90
CA LEU A 59 21.06 49.98 35.11
C LEU A 59 21.06 48.94 36.24
N LEU A 60 22.27 48.73 36.76
CA LEU A 60 22.49 48.63 38.18
C LEU A 60 21.41 49.47 38.86
N PRO A 61 20.79 49.01 39.95
CA PRO A 61 20.20 49.96 40.88
C PRO A 61 21.25 51.05 41.03
N ALA A 62 20.90 52.27 40.63
CA ALA A 62 21.63 53.40 41.15
C ALA A 62 21.49 53.20 42.64
N LEU A 63 22.61 52.87 43.28
CA LEU A 63 22.78 53.32 44.64
C LEU A 63 22.46 54.80 44.52
N TYR A 64 21.34 55.19 45.11
CA TYR A 64 21.28 56.52 45.64
C TYR A 64 22.51 56.56 46.57
N GLU A 65 23.59 57.12 46.05
CA GLU A 65 23.97 58.44 46.47
C GLU A 65 22.65 59.28 46.45
N GLU A 66 21.89 59.47 47.53
CA GLU A 66 22.35 59.53 48.94
C GLU A 66 23.76 60.12 48.96
N GLU A 67 23.86 61.27 48.29
CA GLU A 67 24.15 62.48 49.04
C GLU A 67 23.42 62.35 50.39
N GLU A 68 24.09 61.66 51.32
CA GLU A 68 24.12 62.07 52.71
C GLU A 68 24.51 63.55 52.65
N GLU A 69 23.50 64.40 52.42
CA GLU A 69 23.35 65.59 53.24
C GLU A 69 23.34 65.06 54.67
N GLU A 70 24.55 64.85 55.19
CA GLU A 70 24.89 65.18 56.55
C GLU A 70 24.37 66.61 56.73
N GLU A 71 23.09 66.72 57.10
CA GLU A 71 22.65 67.78 57.99
C GLU A 71 23.58 67.63 59.20
N GLU A 72 24.73 68.33 59.15
CA GLU A 72 25.54 68.60 60.32
C GLU A 72 24.56 69.22 61.31
N GLU A 73 24.10 68.42 62.27
CA GLU A 73 23.42 68.94 63.44
C GLU A 73 24.40 69.95 64.04
N GLU A 74 24.11 71.25 63.91
CA GLU A 74 24.79 72.29 64.68
C GLU A 74 24.43 72.03 66.15
N GLU A 75 25.14 71.09 66.78
CA GLU A 75 25.31 71.04 68.22
C GLU A 75 25.80 72.44 68.60
N GLY A 76 24.89 73.26 69.13
CA GLY A 76 25.20 74.59 69.59
C GLY A 76 26.11 74.52 70.80
N GLU A 77 27.43 74.42 70.57
CA GLU A 77 28.44 74.56 71.61
C GLU A 77 28.21 75.91 72.30
N GLU A 78 27.71 75.87 73.54
CA GLU A 78 27.63 77.06 74.38
C GLU A 78 29.05 77.58 74.64
N GLU A 79 29.45 78.67 73.96
CA GLU A 79 30.72 79.39 74.23
C GLU A 79 30.70 80.02 75.64
N ASP A 80 30.93 79.22 76.69
CA ASP A 80 31.16 79.73 78.04
C ASP A 80 32.66 79.79 78.42
N ASP A 81 33.08 81.00 78.76
CA ASP A 81 34.36 81.50 79.28
C ASP A 81 35.69 80.92 78.75
N GLN A 82 36.43 81.78 78.02
CA GLN A 82 37.87 81.92 78.31
C GLN A 82 38.45 83.32 78.06
N VAL A 83 38.03 84.31 78.84
CA VAL A 83 38.63 85.66 78.80
C VAL A 83 40.06 85.63 79.36
N GLN A 84 41.06 85.68 78.46
CA GLN A 84 42.47 85.52 78.81
C GLN A 84 43.00 86.58 79.80
N LYS A 85 43.75 86.13 80.82
CA LYS A 85 44.38 86.97 81.85
C LYS A 85 45.49 87.89 81.31
N GLY A 86 45.12 89.11 80.91
CA GLY A 86 46.04 90.24 80.73
C GLY A 86 46.27 90.99 82.05
N GLY A 87 47.41 90.77 82.72
CA GLY A 87 47.64 91.27 84.07
C GLY A 87 48.05 92.75 84.20
N SER A 88 47.20 93.56 84.85
CA SER A 88 47.58 94.80 85.54
C SER A 88 46.61 95.00 86.71
N GLY A 89 47.03 95.05 87.98
CA GLY A 89 48.14 95.85 88.49
C GLY A 89 47.64 97.01 89.37
N GLY A 90 46.32 97.27 89.39
CA GLY A 90 45.68 98.27 90.23
C GLY A 90 45.52 97.81 91.69
N SER A 91 46.31 98.39 92.60
CA SER A 91 46.21 98.11 94.04
C SER A 91 45.03 98.85 94.67
N LEU A 92 44.01 98.12 95.14
CA LEU A 92 42.95 98.66 95.99
C LEU A 92 43.23 98.32 97.46
N SER A 93 43.71 99.33 98.18
CA SER A 93 43.98 99.23 99.61
C SER A 93 42.70 99.11 100.44
N LEU A 94 42.68 98.10 101.30
CA LEU A 94 42.12 98.12 102.67
C LEU A 94 41.17 99.26 103.08
N SER A 95 40.03 98.83 103.64
CA SER A 95 39.24 99.53 104.65
C SER A 95 38.43 100.77 104.24
N LYS A 96 37.11 100.58 104.20
CA LYS A 96 36.25 101.07 105.29
C LYS A 96 34.91 100.34 105.33
N HIS A 97 34.52 99.89 106.52
CA HIS A 97 33.11 99.69 106.82
C HIS A 97 32.41 101.05 106.72
N ARG A 98 31.67 101.27 105.65
CA ARG A 98 30.69 102.35 105.59
C ARG A 98 29.33 101.73 105.86
N GLY A 99 28.90 101.77 107.12
CA GLY A 99 27.55 101.38 107.50
C GLY A 99 26.57 102.37 106.85
N LEU A 100 26.04 101.99 105.69
CA LEU A 100 24.97 102.74 105.02
C LEU A 100 23.67 102.37 105.72
N SER A 101 23.29 103.16 106.72
CA SER A 101 21.95 103.15 107.28
C SER A 101 20.99 103.73 106.24
N LEU A 102 20.51 102.87 105.34
CA LEU A 102 19.36 103.14 104.48
C LEU A 102 18.18 103.57 105.35
N THR A 103 17.38 104.49 104.84
CA THR A 103 16.08 104.79 105.42
C THR A 103 15.13 103.60 105.24
N GLU A 104 14.13 103.50 106.11
CA GLU A 104 13.16 102.39 106.11
C GLU A 104 12.47 102.25 104.74
N THR A 105 12.15 103.38 104.10
CA THR A 105 11.57 103.48 102.76
C THR A 105 12.50 103.02 101.63
N GLU A 106 13.80 103.35 101.65
CA GLU A 106 14.76 102.85 100.65
C GLU A 106 14.92 101.32 100.74
N LEU A 107 14.78 100.77 101.95
CA LEU A 107 14.83 99.34 102.22
C LEU A 107 13.53 98.64 101.76
N GLU A 108 12.38 99.31 101.86
CA GLU A 108 11.09 98.85 101.33
C GLU A 108 11.03 98.91 99.79
N GLU A 109 11.54 99.96 99.16
CA GLU A 109 11.67 100.07 97.70
C GLU A 109 12.60 98.97 97.14
N LEU A 110 13.74 98.72 97.79
CA LEU A 110 14.65 97.63 97.39
C LEU A 110 14.00 96.25 97.55
N ARG A 111 13.19 96.04 98.60
CA ARG A 111 12.40 94.81 98.76
C ARG A 111 11.37 94.65 97.64
N ALA A 112 10.69 95.72 97.25
CA ALA A 112 9.73 95.69 96.14
C ALA A 112 10.42 95.35 94.81
N GLN A 113 11.58 95.94 94.53
CA GLN A 113 12.40 95.61 93.34
C GLN A 113 12.87 94.15 93.34
N VAL A 114 13.31 93.62 94.49
CA VAL A 114 13.69 92.20 94.61
C VAL A 114 12.48 91.27 94.40
N LEU A 115 11.30 91.62 94.93
CA LEU A 115 10.08 90.83 94.70
C LEU A 115 9.61 90.89 93.24
N GLN A 116 9.75 92.04 92.57
CA GLN A 116 9.47 92.17 91.14
C GLN A 116 10.43 91.32 90.30
N LEU A 117 11.75 91.40 90.57
CA LEU A 117 12.74 90.58 89.86
C LEU A 117 12.55 89.07 90.12
N VAL A 118 12.08 88.67 91.29
CA VAL A 118 11.69 87.26 91.55
C VAL A 118 10.47 86.87 90.72
N ALA A 119 9.44 87.71 90.63
CA ALA A 119 8.27 87.43 89.78
C ALA A 119 8.62 87.39 88.28
N GLU A 120 9.50 88.27 87.80
CA GLU A 120 10.00 88.27 86.42
C GLU A 120 10.88 87.02 86.12
N LEU A 121 11.63 86.53 87.11
CA LEU A 121 12.37 85.27 87.03
C LEU A 121 11.47 84.03 87.13
N GLU A 122 10.34 84.11 87.82
CA GLU A 122 9.32 83.06 87.85
C GLU A 122 8.55 83.01 86.52
N GLU A 123 8.13 84.15 85.97
CA GLU A 123 7.47 84.26 84.65
C GLU A 123 8.39 83.78 83.51
N THR A 124 9.65 84.21 83.47
CA THR A 124 10.60 83.75 82.44
C THR A 124 10.94 82.26 82.59
N ARG A 125 10.88 81.69 83.79
CA ARG A 125 11.02 80.25 84.01
C ARG A 125 9.79 79.46 83.56
N GLU A 126 8.57 79.97 83.80
CA GLU A 126 7.35 79.35 83.32
C GLU A 126 7.27 79.39 81.79
N LEU A 127 7.74 80.47 81.14
CA LEU A 127 7.87 80.57 79.69
C LEU A 127 8.95 79.61 79.13
N ALA A 128 10.09 79.46 79.81
CA ALA A 128 11.10 78.48 79.41
C ALA A 128 10.54 77.04 79.45
N GLY A 129 9.82 76.68 80.52
CA GLY A 129 9.15 75.38 80.62
C GLY A 129 8.07 75.17 79.55
N GLN A 130 7.32 76.21 79.17
CA GLN A 130 6.38 76.13 78.05
C GLN A 130 7.09 75.89 76.72
N HIS A 131 8.25 76.51 76.48
CA HIS A 131 9.05 76.25 75.28
C HIS A 131 9.74 74.87 75.28
N GLU A 132 10.10 74.33 76.46
CA GLU A 132 10.53 72.92 76.61
C GLU A 132 9.37 71.96 76.23
N ASP A 133 8.16 72.18 76.76
CA ASP A 133 6.96 71.38 76.44
C ASP A 133 6.56 71.50 74.95
N ASP A 134 6.52 72.72 74.39
CA ASP A 134 6.24 72.99 72.96
C ASP A 134 7.23 72.26 72.04
N SER A 135 8.53 72.27 72.39
CA SER A 135 9.59 71.62 71.64
C SER A 135 9.45 70.10 71.65
N LEU A 136 9.07 69.52 72.80
CA LEU A 136 8.80 68.08 72.93
C LEU A 136 7.55 67.64 72.16
N GLU A 137 6.50 68.46 72.08
CA GLU A 137 5.34 68.17 71.21
C GLU A 137 5.73 68.21 69.72
N LEU A 138 6.50 69.22 69.29
CA LEU A 138 6.99 69.32 67.92
C LEU A 138 7.94 68.17 67.54
N GLN A 139 8.83 67.75 68.45
CA GLN A 139 9.69 66.58 68.25
C GLN A 139 8.83 65.31 68.05
N GLY A 140 7.83 65.08 68.93
CA GLY A 140 6.94 63.91 68.81
C GLY A 140 6.17 63.87 67.49
N LEU A 141 5.67 65.02 67.02
CA LEU A 141 4.99 65.12 65.72
C LEU A 141 5.93 64.85 64.54
N LEU A 142 7.19 65.30 64.62
CA LEU A 142 8.20 65.06 63.59
C LEU A 142 8.68 63.59 63.58
N GLU A 143 8.79 62.95 64.74
CA GLU A 143 9.04 61.51 64.85
C GLU A 143 7.90 60.68 64.23
N ASP A 144 6.64 61.03 64.51
CA ASP A 144 5.46 60.40 63.89
C ASP A 144 5.42 60.59 62.35
N GLU A 145 5.75 61.79 61.84
CA GLU A 145 5.83 62.03 60.39
C GLU A 145 6.98 61.24 59.73
N ARG A 146 8.17 61.19 60.35
CA ARG A 146 9.29 60.37 59.87
C ARG A 146 8.93 58.87 59.86
N LEU A 147 8.24 58.38 60.89
CA LEU A 147 7.75 56.99 60.95
C LEU A 147 6.68 56.69 59.88
N ALA A 148 5.74 57.60 59.64
CA ALA A 148 4.74 57.46 58.58
C ALA A 148 5.37 57.46 57.18
N SER A 149 6.32 58.37 56.94
CA SER A 149 7.10 58.45 55.69
C SER A 149 7.91 57.18 55.43
N ALA A 150 8.63 56.68 56.45
CA ALA A 150 9.39 55.44 56.36
C ALA A 150 8.51 54.21 56.04
N GLN A 151 7.34 54.11 56.68
CA GLN A 151 6.35 53.05 56.37
C GLN A 151 5.82 53.17 54.93
N GLN A 152 5.56 54.38 54.45
CA GLN A 152 5.12 54.61 53.07
C GLN A 152 6.21 54.22 52.04
N ALA A 153 7.47 54.57 52.31
CA ALA A 153 8.61 54.17 51.49
C ALA A 153 8.81 52.64 51.49
N GLU A 154 8.62 51.96 52.61
CA GLU A 154 8.69 50.50 52.70
C GLU A 154 7.57 49.82 51.88
N VAL A 155 6.34 50.35 51.92
CA VAL A 155 5.21 49.86 51.11
C VAL A 155 5.46 50.04 49.62
N PHE A 156 5.94 51.20 49.18
CA PHE A 156 6.32 51.41 47.77
C PHE A 156 7.47 50.48 47.35
N THR A 157 8.47 50.29 48.21
CA THR A 157 9.60 49.37 47.96
C THR A 157 9.11 47.93 47.79
N LYS A 158 8.21 47.45 48.65
CA LYS A 158 7.57 46.12 48.52
C LYS A 158 6.80 45.99 47.20
N GLN A 159 6.02 47.00 46.82
CA GLN A 159 5.25 47.00 45.57
C GLN A 159 6.16 46.99 44.33
N ILE A 160 7.27 47.74 44.36
CA ILE A 160 8.28 47.75 43.30
C ILE A 160 8.96 46.38 43.19
N GLN A 161 9.37 45.77 44.32
CA GLN A 161 9.97 44.44 44.35
C GLN A 161 9.03 43.34 43.82
N GLN A 162 7.73 43.42 44.14
CA GLN A 162 6.71 42.52 43.59
C GLN A 162 6.58 42.67 42.07
N LEU A 163 6.40 43.90 41.57
CA LEU A 163 6.26 44.16 40.13
C LEU A 163 7.52 43.77 39.35
N GLN A 164 8.71 43.99 39.91
CA GLN A 164 9.96 43.48 39.34
C GLN A 164 10.02 41.94 39.35
N GLY A 165 9.41 41.28 40.33
CA GLY A 165 9.26 39.82 40.40
C GLY A 165 8.36 39.30 39.28
N GLU A 166 7.17 39.86 39.15
CA GLU A 166 6.18 39.52 38.11
C GLU A 166 6.75 39.76 36.70
N LEU A 167 7.47 40.87 36.48
CA LEU A 167 8.18 41.15 35.23
C LEU A 167 9.32 40.16 34.95
N ARG A 168 9.98 39.61 35.98
CA ARG A 168 11.01 38.56 35.81
C ARG A 168 10.35 37.23 35.41
N SER A 169 9.33 36.78 36.12
CA SER A 169 8.61 35.54 35.79
C SER A 169 7.95 35.59 34.40
N LEU A 170 7.36 36.72 34.01
CA LEU A 170 6.78 36.87 32.66
C LEU A 170 7.84 36.83 31.55
N ARG A 171 9.04 37.38 31.79
CA ARG A 171 10.17 37.26 30.82
C ARG A 171 10.65 35.81 30.70
N GLU A 172 10.70 35.08 31.82
CA GLU A 172 11.05 33.66 31.84
C GLU A 172 10.01 32.82 31.09
N GLU A 173 8.72 33.02 31.35
CA GLU A 173 7.60 32.36 30.66
C GLU A 173 7.60 32.63 29.15
N ILE A 174 7.74 33.90 28.73
CA ILE A 174 7.87 34.27 27.31
C ILE A 174 9.06 33.52 26.68
N SER A 175 10.20 33.47 27.36
CA SER A 175 11.38 32.76 26.82
C SER A 175 11.16 31.24 26.70
N LEU A 176 10.34 30.63 27.56
CA LEU A 176 9.98 29.22 27.46
C LEU A 176 9.07 29.00 26.26
N LEU A 177 7.98 29.77 26.14
CA LEU A 177 7.07 29.71 25.01
C LEU A 177 7.77 29.97 23.66
N GLU A 178 8.78 30.87 23.62
CA GLU A 178 9.60 31.08 22.42
C GLU A 178 10.44 29.85 22.05
N ARG A 179 10.99 29.12 23.04
CA ARG A 179 11.74 27.87 22.80
C ARG A 179 10.81 26.74 22.38
N ASP A 180 9.67 26.59 23.05
CA ASP A 180 8.71 25.51 22.79
C ASP A 180 8.12 25.66 21.37
N LYS A 181 7.71 26.87 20.98
CA LYS A 181 7.33 27.21 19.59
C LYS A 181 8.45 26.88 18.59
N GLU A 182 9.70 27.14 18.94
CA GLU A 182 10.89 26.88 18.11
C GLU A 182 11.27 25.38 18.04
N TYR A 183 10.77 24.55 18.97
CA TYR A 183 10.80 23.08 18.89
C TYR A 183 9.62 22.53 18.06
N GLU A 184 8.39 22.95 18.34
CA GLU A 184 7.18 22.55 17.58
C GLU A 184 7.32 22.86 16.09
N LEU A 185 7.82 24.06 15.74
CA LEU A 185 8.09 24.42 14.34
C LEU A 185 9.08 23.47 13.66
N LYS A 186 10.15 23.04 14.36
CA LYS A 186 11.11 22.08 13.80
C LYS A 186 10.54 20.68 13.67
N GLU A 187 9.66 20.26 14.57
CA GLU A 187 8.96 18.98 14.48
C GLU A 187 8.01 18.98 13.27
N ILE A 188 7.18 20.02 13.14
CA ILE A 188 6.28 20.22 11.99
C ILE A 188 7.05 20.33 10.67
N GLU A 189 8.21 21.01 10.63
CA GLU A 189 9.07 21.04 9.44
C GLU A 189 9.60 19.65 9.08
N GLN A 190 10.03 18.85 10.06
CA GLN A 190 10.49 17.47 9.84
C GLN A 190 9.36 16.55 9.35
N GLU A 191 8.18 16.58 9.98
CA GLU A 191 6.99 15.85 9.52
C GLU A 191 6.61 16.24 8.09
N LEU A 192 6.63 17.55 7.78
CA LEU A 192 6.34 18.06 6.45
C LEU A 192 7.38 17.63 5.41
N HIS A 193 8.65 17.49 5.80
CA HIS A 193 9.69 16.92 4.95
C HIS A 193 9.49 15.42 4.71
N LEU A 194 9.14 14.64 5.73
CA LEU A 194 8.81 13.22 5.61
C LEU A 194 7.56 12.98 4.74
N ALA A 195 6.49 13.74 4.97
CA ALA A 195 5.27 13.66 4.16
C ALA A 195 5.50 14.03 2.69
N ARG A 196 6.38 15.01 2.40
CA ARG A 196 6.80 15.34 1.03
C ARG A 196 7.58 14.19 0.37
N ALA A 197 8.51 13.56 1.10
CA ALA A 197 9.26 12.42 0.60
C ALA A 197 8.34 11.22 0.33
N GLU A 198 7.38 10.95 1.21
CA GLU A 198 6.43 9.85 1.02
C GLU A 198 5.46 10.10 -0.15
N ILE A 199 5.01 11.35 -0.36
CA ILE A 199 4.25 11.73 -1.55
C ILE A 199 5.09 11.56 -2.84
N GLN A 200 6.42 11.71 -2.78
CA GLN A 200 7.32 11.43 -3.90
C GLN A 200 7.47 9.92 -4.13
N ASN A 201 7.70 9.13 -3.07
CA ASN A 201 7.77 7.66 -3.14
C ASN A 201 6.50 7.06 -3.76
N LEU A 202 5.32 7.46 -3.25
CA LEU A 202 4.03 6.96 -3.73
C LEU A 202 3.71 7.38 -5.17
N ARG A 203 4.24 8.54 -5.62
CA ARG A 203 4.14 8.95 -7.02
C ARG A 203 5.04 8.13 -7.92
N GLN A 204 6.30 7.91 -7.53
CA GLN A 204 7.21 7.07 -8.29
C GLN A 204 6.66 5.64 -8.41
N ALA A 205 6.22 5.03 -7.31
CA ALA A 205 5.62 3.70 -7.33
C ALA A 205 4.34 3.61 -8.20
N ALA A 206 3.56 4.68 -8.29
CA ALA A 206 2.40 4.75 -9.18
C ALA A 206 2.78 4.98 -10.66
N GLU A 207 3.87 5.69 -10.94
CA GLU A 207 4.43 5.88 -12.28
C GLU A 207 5.09 4.60 -12.79
N ASP A 208 5.92 3.96 -11.97
CA ASP A 208 6.53 2.64 -12.23
C ASP A 208 5.43 1.61 -12.54
N SER A 209 4.43 1.50 -11.66
CA SER A 209 3.28 0.59 -11.83
C SER A 209 2.44 0.90 -13.07
N ALA A 210 2.33 2.17 -13.48
CA ALA A 210 1.68 2.54 -14.73
C ALA A 210 2.53 2.10 -15.94
N THR A 211 3.85 2.25 -15.90
CA THR A 211 4.74 1.80 -17.00
C THR A 211 4.80 0.28 -17.14
N ASP A 212 4.73 -0.47 -16.03
CA ASP A 212 4.58 -1.93 -16.05
C ASP A 212 3.26 -2.31 -16.74
N HIS A 213 2.14 -1.66 -16.39
CA HIS A 213 0.85 -1.90 -17.03
C HIS A 213 0.80 -1.47 -18.51
N GLU A 214 1.49 -0.40 -18.91
CA GLU A 214 1.64 -0.05 -20.33
C GLU A 214 2.47 -1.10 -21.09
N SER A 215 3.49 -1.68 -20.45
CA SER A 215 4.28 -2.79 -21.00
C SER A 215 3.47 -4.08 -21.15
N ASP A 216 2.71 -4.47 -20.11
CA ASP A 216 1.76 -5.59 -20.16
C ASP A 216 0.76 -5.42 -21.31
N ILE A 217 0.14 -4.24 -21.41
CA ILE A 217 -0.82 -3.91 -22.46
C ILE A 217 -0.17 -3.99 -23.86
N ALA A 218 1.07 -3.52 -24.02
CA ALA A 218 1.79 -3.62 -25.28
C ALA A 218 2.09 -5.09 -25.66
N SER A 219 2.50 -5.92 -24.70
CA SER A 219 2.75 -7.36 -24.94
C SER A 219 1.47 -8.11 -25.35
N LEU A 220 0.35 -7.85 -24.68
CA LEU A 220 -0.95 -8.42 -25.00
C LEU A 220 -1.47 -7.94 -26.36
N GLN A 221 -1.17 -6.69 -26.76
CA GLN A 221 -1.47 -6.20 -28.11
C GLN A 221 -0.63 -6.93 -29.18
N GLU A 222 0.65 -7.22 -28.91
CA GLU A 222 1.48 -8.01 -29.83
C GLU A 222 0.94 -9.44 -29.98
N ASP A 223 0.63 -10.13 -28.87
CA ASP A 223 0.07 -11.48 -28.90
C ASP A 223 -1.30 -11.55 -29.57
N ILE A 224 -2.18 -10.55 -29.36
CA ILE A 224 -3.45 -10.47 -30.09
C ILE A 224 -3.22 -10.30 -31.60
N CYS A 225 -2.19 -9.56 -32.02
CA CYS A 225 -1.83 -9.46 -33.45
C CYS A 225 -1.22 -10.76 -33.98
N ARG A 226 -0.37 -11.43 -33.18
CA ARG A 226 0.22 -12.74 -33.49
C ARG A 226 -0.85 -13.79 -33.75
N MET A 227 -1.79 -13.96 -32.81
CA MET A 227 -2.92 -14.89 -32.90
C MET A 227 -3.89 -14.57 -34.05
N ARG A 228 -4.03 -13.30 -34.45
CA ARG A 228 -4.82 -12.91 -35.64
C ARG A 228 -4.14 -13.35 -36.93
N ASN A 229 -2.84 -13.12 -37.07
CA ASN A 229 -2.09 -13.55 -38.24
C ASN A 229 -2.10 -15.09 -38.37
N GLU A 230 -1.93 -15.82 -37.26
CA GLU A 230 -2.04 -17.29 -37.22
C GLU A 230 -3.44 -17.79 -37.61
N LEU A 231 -4.50 -17.08 -37.19
CA LEU A 231 -5.87 -17.37 -37.60
C LEU A 231 -6.06 -17.13 -39.10
N GLU A 232 -5.60 -16.00 -39.65
CA GLU A 232 -5.67 -15.68 -41.07
C GLU A 232 -4.92 -16.70 -41.95
N ASP A 233 -3.75 -17.17 -41.52
CA ASP A 233 -3.02 -18.24 -42.20
C ASP A 233 -3.77 -19.59 -42.14
N MET A 234 -4.40 -19.91 -41.01
CA MET A 234 -5.27 -21.10 -40.89
C MET A 234 -6.55 -20.97 -41.75
N GLU A 235 -7.11 -19.77 -41.91
CA GLU A 235 -8.24 -19.51 -42.81
C GLU A 235 -7.83 -19.71 -44.28
N ARG A 236 -6.63 -19.25 -44.66
CA ARG A 236 -6.02 -19.46 -45.98
C ARG A 236 -5.81 -20.95 -46.27
N ILE A 237 -5.17 -21.68 -45.34
CA ILE A 237 -4.92 -23.13 -45.47
C ILE A 237 -6.24 -23.92 -45.54
N ARG A 238 -7.25 -23.53 -44.76
CA ARG A 238 -8.61 -24.10 -44.87
C ARG A 238 -9.19 -23.87 -46.27
N GLY A 239 -9.09 -22.66 -46.81
CA GLY A 239 -9.52 -22.33 -48.17
C GLY A 239 -8.79 -23.13 -49.25
N GLU A 240 -7.49 -23.39 -49.08
CA GLU A 240 -6.70 -24.25 -49.97
C GLU A 240 -7.23 -25.70 -49.96
N TYR A 241 -7.54 -26.26 -48.79
CA TYR A 241 -8.18 -27.59 -48.70
C TYR A 241 -9.62 -27.61 -49.23
N GLU A 242 -10.40 -26.54 -49.06
CA GLU A 242 -11.76 -26.45 -49.66
C GLU A 242 -11.70 -26.43 -51.20
N MET A 243 -10.70 -25.75 -51.78
CA MET A 243 -10.42 -25.76 -53.22
C MET A 243 -9.94 -27.15 -53.70
N GLU A 244 -9.07 -27.82 -52.95
CA GLU A 244 -8.65 -29.20 -53.25
C GLU A 244 -9.84 -30.17 -53.20
N ILE A 245 -10.67 -30.11 -52.15
CA ILE A 245 -11.86 -30.96 -52.00
C ILE A 245 -12.88 -30.73 -53.13
N THR A 246 -13.10 -29.49 -53.57
CA THR A 246 -13.99 -29.21 -54.70
C THR A 246 -13.40 -29.67 -56.04
N THR A 247 -12.08 -29.53 -56.23
CA THR A 247 -11.36 -30.05 -57.41
C THR A 247 -11.43 -31.58 -57.48
N LEU A 248 -11.13 -32.28 -56.37
CA LEU A 248 -11.21 -33.74 -56.28
C LEU A 248 -12.64 -34.27 -56.48
N ARG A 249 -13.67 -33.54 -56.00
CA ARG A 249 -15.07 -33.88 -56.27
C ARG A 249 -15.40 -33.76 -57.76
N ALA A 250 -15.00 -32.67 -58.42
CA ALA A 250 -15.19 -32.50 -59.86
C ALA A 250 -14.41 -33.55 -60.67
N GLU A 251 -13.19 -33.90 -60.27
CA GLU A 251 -12.43 -35.00 -60.88
C GLU A 251 -13.13 -36.36 -60.73
N MET A 252 -13.67 -36.67 -59.55
CA MET A 252 -14.44 -37.90 -59.33
C MET A 252 -15.70 -37.92 -60.20
N GLU A 253 -16.47 -36.82 -60.21
CA GLU A 253 -17.71 -36.70 -60.98
C GLU A 253 -17.45 -36.86 -62.49
N MET A 254 -16.39 -36.24 -63.02
CA MET A 254 -15.93 -36.43 -64.40
C MET A 254 -15.53 -37.90 -64.66
N LYS A 255 -14.71 -38.51 -63.79
CA LYS A 255 -14.28 -39.92 -63.91
C LYS A 255 -15.45 -40.92 -63.83
N THR A 256 -16.54 -40.59 -63.14
CA THR A 256 -17.79 -41.37 -63.17
C THR A 256 -18.70 -41.05 -64.36
N SER A 257 -18.56 -39.87 -64.96
CA SER A 257 -19.35 -39.43 -66.12
C SER A 257 -18.74 -39.84 -67.46
N ASP A 258 -17.45 -40.17 -67.50
CA ASP A 258 -16.76 -40.68 -68.68
C ASP A 258 -17.41 -41.98 -69.17
N PRO A 259 -17.96 -42.03 -70.40
CA PRO A 259 -18.66 -43.22 -70.90
C PRO A 259 -17.73 -44.44 -71.06
N SER A 260 -16.41 -44.25 -71.09
CA SER A 260 -15.42 -45.32 -71.01
C SER A 260 -15.52 -46.17 -69.72
N ASN A 261 -15.98 -45.58 -68.61
CA ASN A 261 -16.26 -46.34 -67.38
C ASN A 261 -17.59 -47.10 -67.47
N SER A 262 -18.56 -46.62 -68.27
CA SER A 262 -19.78 -47.37 -68.58
C SER A 262 -19.53 -48.53 -69.56
N LEU A 263 -18.57 -48.37 -70.47
CA LEU A 263 -18.07 -49.45 -71.32
C LEU A 263 -17.44 -50.56 -70.47
N SER A 264 -16.58 -50.23 -69.51
CA SER A 264 -16.02 -51.21 -68.55
C SER A 264 -17.10 -52.06 -67.83
N LEU A 265 -18.26 -51.46 -67.51
CA LEU A 265 -19.41 -52.18 -66.96
C LEU A 265 -20.16 -53.05 -67.99
N SER A 266 -20.26 -52.61 -69.25
CA SER A 266 -20.80 -53.43 -70.35
C SER A 266 -19.88 -54.61 -70.65
N ASP A 267 -18.59 -54.35 -70.84
CA ASP A 267 -17.54 -55.34 -71.12
C ASP A 267 -17.49 -56.42 -70.02
N PHE A 268 -17.64 -56.02 -68.75
CA PHE A 268 -17.72 -56.97 -67.63
C PHE A 268 -19.00 -57.81 -67.66
N SER A 269 -20.14 -57.21 -68.03
CA SER A 269 -21.42 -57.92 -68.19
C SER A 269 -21.39 -58.91 -69.37
N GLU A 270 -20.83 -58.50 -70.51
CA GLU A 270 -20.66 -59.35 -71.70
C GLU A 270 -19.70 -60.50 -71.40
N MET A 271 -18.55 -60.24 -70.76
CA MET A 271 -17.62 -61.29 -70.31
C MET A 271 -18.25 -62.24 -69.28
N GLN A 272 -19.14 -61.74 -68.41
CA GLN A 272 -19.90 -62.56 -67.47
C GLN A 272 -20.92 -63.48 -68.18
N GLU A 273 -21.56 -63.00 -69.26
CA GLU A 273 -22.42 -63.84 -70.11
C GLU A 273 -21.60 -64.86 -70.92
N GLU A 274 -20.46 -64.49 -71.51
CA GLU A 274 -19.58 -65.42 -72.22
C GLU A 274 -19.08 -66.54 -71.30
N LEU A 275 -18.66 -66.21 -70.07
CA LEU A 275 -18.26 -67.20 -69.06
C LEU A 275 -19.40 -68.16 -68.70
N GLN A 276 -20.65 -67.69 -68.69
CA GLN A 276 -21.81 -68.53 -68.43
C GLN A 276 -22.14 -69.42 -69.64
N GLN A 277 -22.11 -68.87 -70.87
CA GLN A 277 -22.29 -69.66 -72.10
C GLN A 277 -21.21 -70.76 -72.25
N LEU A 278 -19.95 -70.45 -71.92
CA LEU A 278 -18.85 -71.43 -71.94
C LEU A 278 -19.05 -72.52 -70.89
N ARG A 279 -19.50 -72.16 -69.69
CA ARG A 279 -19.83 -73.09 -68.59
C ARG A 279 -20.99 -74.03 -68.97
N ASP A 280 -21.97 -73.53 -69.71
CA ASP A 280 -23.12 -74.32 -70.17
C ASP A 280 -22.75 -75.23 -71.35
N ARG A 281 -21.90 -74.74 -72.27
CA ARG A 281 -21.32 -75.56 -73.34
C ARG A 281 -20.41 -76.67 -72.80
N TYR A 282 -19.68 -76.42 -71.71
CA TYR A 282 -18.88 -77.43 -71.01
C TYR A 282 -19.77 -78.52 -70.38
N ARG A 283 -20.90 -78.13 -69.74
CA ARG A 283 -21.88 -79.11 -69.23
C ARG A 283 -22.43 -80.00 -70.35
N PHE A 284 -22.91 -79.41 -71.44
CA PHE A 284 -23.44 -80.16 -72.58
C PHE A 284 -22.41 -81.12 -73.20
N LEU A 285 -21.16 -80.67 -73.38
CA LEU A 285 -20.09 -81.52 -73.91
C LEU A 285 -19.71 -82.67 -72.95
N ASN A 286 -19.81 -82.45 -71.64
CA ASN A 286 -19.60 -83.49 -70.63
C ASN A 286 -20.78 -84.50 -70.60
N GLU A 287 -22.01 -84.05 -70.84
CA GLU A 287 -23.18 -84.92 -71.01
C GLU A 287 -23.06 -85.79 -72.28
N GLU A 288 -22.63 -85.22 -73.42
CA GLU A 288 -22.31 -85.99 -74.63
C GLU A 288 -21.17 -86.99 -74.40
N TYR A 289 -20.12 -86.59 -73.67
CA TYR A 289 -19.01 -87.48 -73.32
C TYR A 289 -19.48 -88.66 -72.45
N GLN A 290 -20.33 -88.43 -71.46
CA GLN A 290 -20.93 -89.48 -70.63
C GLN A 290 -21.79 -90.43 -71.46
N ALA A 291 -22.68 -89.92 -72.32
CA ALA A 291 -23.49 -90.75 -73.22
C ALA A 291 -22.62 -91.58 -74.19
N LEU A 292 -21.51 -91.01 -74.68
CA LEU A 292 -20.55 -91.74 -75.52
C LEU A 292 -19.77 -92.80 -74.73
N GLN A 293 -19.46 -92.55 -73.45
CA GLN A 293 -18.81 -93.51 -72.56
C GLN A 293 -19.75 -94.68 -72.20
N GLU A 294 -21.04 -94.41 -71.93
CA GLU A 294 -22.08 -95.42 -71.76
C GLU A 294 -22.24 -96.27 -73.04
N SER A 295 -22.37 -95.62 -74.20
CA SER A 295 -22.40 -96.28 -75.50
C SER A 295 -21.16 -97.17 -75.74
N ASN A 296 -19.96 -96.67 -75.45
CA ASN A 296 -18.71 -97.41 -75.62
C ASN A 296 -18.61 -98.61 -74.65
N SER A 297 -19.02 -98.45 -73.39
CA SER A 297 -19.05 -99.56 -72.43
C SER A 297 -20.10 -100.62 -72.80
N SER A 298 -21.26 -100.23 -73.34
CA SER A 298 -22.26 -101.16 -73.89
C SER A 298 -21.73 -101.93 -75.11
N LEU A 299 -21.06 -101.25 -76.04
CA LEU A 299 -20.42 -101.90 -77.20
C LEU A 299 -19.24 -102.80 -76.77
N THR A 300 -18.49 -102.40 -75.76
CA THR A 300 -17.41 -103.21 -75.17
C THR A 300 -17.98 -104.43 -74.43
N GLY A 301 -19.13 -104.30 -73.77
CA GLY A 301 -19.90 -105.41 -73.19
C GLY A 301 -20.39 -106.39 -74.26
N GLN A 302 -20.97 -105.89 -75.36
CA GLN A 302 -21.38 -106.72 -76.50
C GLN A 302 -20.18 -107.40 -77.20
N LEU A 303 -19.04 -106.72 -77.29
CA LEU A 303 -17.78 -107.31 -77.73
C LEU A 303 -17.32 -108.41 -76.77
N ALA A 304 -17.34 -108.16 -75.46
CA ALA A 304 -16.98 -109.15 -74.46
C ALA A 304 -17.95 -110.35 -74.44
N GLU A 305 -19.26 -110.16 -74.70
CA GLU A 305 -20.20 -111.26 -74.91
C GLU A 305 -19.89 -112.03 -76.18
N LEU A 306 -19.69 -111.37 -77.32
CA LEU A 306 -19.33 -112.01 -78.58
C LEU A 306 -17.96 -112.70 -78.53
N GLU A 307 -17.01 -112.18 -77.74
CA GLU A 307 -15.73 -112.81 -77.46
C GLU A 307 -15.86 -113.93 -76.43
N SER A 308 -16.75 -113.84 -75.43
CA SER A 308 -17.10 -114.96 -74.55
C SER A 308 -17.77 -116.09 -75.33
N GLU A 309 -18.57 -115.78 -76.35
CA GLU A 309 -19.24 -116.77 -77.18
C GLU A 309 -18.31 -117.32 -78.28
N ARG A 310 -17.43 -116.48 -78.84
CA ARG A 310 -16.33 -116.91 -79.70
C ARG A 310 -15.35 -117.79 -78.95
N THR A 311 -15.01 -117.45 -77.70
CA THR A 311 -14.16 -118.27 -76.84
C THR A 311 -14.89 -119.49 -76.31
N ARG A 312 -16.20 -119.47 -76.04
CA ARG A 312 -17.01 -120.68 -75.78
C ARG A 312 -16.99 -121.63 -76.99
N ARG A 313 -17.31 -121.12 -78.19
CA ARG A 313 -17.18 -121.90 -79.43
C ARG A 313 -15.73 -122.25 -79.77
N ALA A 314 -14.75 -121.57 -79.18
CA ALA A 314 -13.33 -121.91 -79.32
C ALA A 314 -12.82 -122.80 -78.18
N THR A 315 -13.50 -122.95 -77.04
CA THR A 315 -13.22 -123.89 -75.95
C THR A 315 -14.04 -125.17 -76.05
N GLU A 316 -15.14 -125.16 -76.81
CA GLU A 316 -15.68 -126.35 -77.47
C GLU A 316 -14.60 -126.90 -78.42
N ARG A 317 -14.16 -126.10 -79.41
CA ARG A 317 -13.07 -126.49 -80.34
C ARG A 317 -11.70 -126.67 -79.70
N TRP A 318 -11.46 -126.09 -78.52
CA TRP A 318 -10.22 -126.25 -77.76
C TRP A 318 -10.34 -127.30 -76.67
N LEU A 319 -11.51 -127.83 -76.31
CA LEU A 319 -11.58 -129.16 -75.68
C LEU A 319 -11.28 -130.24 -76.73
N GLU A 320 -11.83 -130.08 -77.93
CA GLU A 320 -11.47 -130.89 -79.12
C GLU A 320 -9.95 -130.76 -79.45
N SER A 321 -9.33 -129.59 -79.25
CA SER A 321 -7.90 -129.36 -79.53
C SER A 321 -6.95 -129.44 -78.33
N GLN A 322 -7.41 -129.41 -77.07
CA GLN A 322 -6.60 -129.60 -75.86
C GLN A 322 -6.32 -131.09 -75.61
N THR A 323 -7.21 -131.95 -76.13
CA THR A 323 -6.91 -133.35 -76.45
C THR A 323 -5.70 -133.48 -77.41
N LEU A 324 -5.30 -132.38 -78.07
CA LEU A 324 -4.38 -132.36 -79.20
C LEU A 324 -3.36 -131.20 -79.15
N ARG A 325 -2.72 -130.97 -77.98
CA ARG A 325 -1.68 -129.94 -77.65
C ARG A 325 -2.30 -128.68 -77.01
N SER A 326 -2.36 -128.50 -75.69
CA SER A 326 -1.35 -128.70 -74.63
C SER A 326 -0.04 -127.93 -74.88
N MET A 327 0.22 -126.92 -74.03
CA MET A 327 1.35 -125.97 -74.00
C MET A 327 1.33 -124.83 -75.06
N MET A 328 1.63 -123.56 -74.75
CA MET A 328 1.85 -122.85 -73.46
C MET A 328 1.72 -121.29 -73.61
N SER A 329 1.68 -120.57 -72.47
CA SER A 329 1.61 -119.10 -72.22
C SER A 329 2.62 -118.20 -72.99
N ALA A 330 2.49 -116.87 -73.16
CA ALA A 330 2.15 -115.72 -72.25
C ALA A 330 3.23 -115.46 -71.15
N GLU A 331 3.54 -114.25 -70.63
CA GLU A 331 2.95 -112.89 -70.70
C GLU A 331 3.91 -111.80 -70.10
N SER A 332 3.43 -110.59 -69.71
CA SER A 332 4.09 -109.51 -68.91
C SER A 332 5.15 -108.61 -69.62
N GLN A 333 5.34 -107.29 -69.41
CA GLN A 333 5.01 -106.24 -68.39
C GLN A 333 5.91 -106.09 -67.14
N THR A 334 6.40 -104.85 -66.90
CA THR A 334 6.81 -104.09 -65.64
C THR A 334 7.24 -102.67 -66.10
N SER A 335 7.00 -101.49 -65.48
CA SER A 335 7.03 -100.98 -64.08
C SER A 335 8.45 -100.84 -63.49
N GLU A 336 8.82 -99.86 -62.63
CA GLU A 336 8.09 -98.74 -61.96
C GLU A 336 9.04 -97.54 -61.58
N ALA A 337 8.64 -96.66 -60.62
CA ALA A 337 9.27 -95.38 -60.21
C ALA A 337 10.47 -95.52 -59.22
N ASP A 338 11.07 -94.52 -58.53
CA ASP A 338 10.73 -93.10 -58.20
C ASP A 338 12.06 -92.28 -57.93
N PHE A 339 12.24 -91.10 -57.28
CA PHE A 339 11.47 -90.24 -56.34
C PHE A 339 11.82 -88.72 -56.51
N LEU A 340 11.93 -87.92 -55.43
CA LEU A 340 11.81 -86.44 -55.39
C LEU A 340 12.98 -85.62 -54.76
N GLU A 341 12.94 -84.28 -54.98
CA GLU A 341 13.65 -83.21 -54.25
C GLU A 341 12.64 -82.26 -53.50
N PRO A 342 13.08 -81.35 -52.59
CA PRO A 342 12.22 -80.67 -51.61
C PRO A 342 11.64 -79.27 -52.00
N ASP A 343 10.79 -78.74 -51.10
CA ASP A 343 9.74 -77.73 -51.34
C ASP A 343 10.07 -76.25 -50.91
N PRO A 344 9.43 -75.21 -51.51
CA PRO A 344 9.77 -73.79 -51.26
C PRO A 344 9.26 -73.12 -49.97
N GLU A 345 8.23 -73.64 -49.27
CA GLU A 345 7.47 -72.85 -48.27
C GLU A 345 8.32 -72.27 -47.10
N MET A 346 9.42 -72.94 -46.76
CA MET A 346 10.30 -72.59 -45.63
C MET A 346 10.88 -71.17 -45.69
N HIS A 347 11.00 -70.57 -46.88
CA HIS A 347 11.62 -69.26 -47.05
C HIS A 347 10.71 -68.10 -46.64
N LEU A 348 9.40 -68.20 -46.88
CA LEU A 348 8.42 -67.14 -46.58
C LEU A 348 8.28 -66.92 -45.06
N LEU A 349 8.27 -68.01 -44.29
CA LEU A 349 8.09 -68.00 -42.84
C LEU A 349 9.22 -67.26 -42.11
N ARG A 350 10.47 -67.35 -42.62
CA ARG A 350 11.62 -66.63 -42.03
C ARG A 350 11.52 -65.11 -42.21
N GLN A 351 10.96 -64.65 -43.33
CA GLN A 351 10.88 -63.22 -43.63
C GLN A 351 9.82 -62.50 -42.77
N GLN A 352 8.71 -63.18 -42.47
CA GLN A 352 7.70 -62.65 -41.52
C GLN A 352 8.25 -62.53 -40.09
N LEU A 353 9.07 -63.49 -39.64
CA LEU A 353 9.62 -63.51 -38.29
C LEU A 353 10.56 -62.31 -38.04
N LEU A 354 11.40 -61.98 -39.04
CA LEU A 354 12.31 -60.83 -38.97
C LEU A 354 11.54 -59.48 -38.84
N GLY A 355 10.44 -59.31 -39.60
CA GLY A 355 9.62 -58.11 -39.53
C GLY A 355 8.88 -57.94 -38.20
N ALA A 356 8.52 -59.05 -37.53
CA ALA A 356 7.94 -59.01 -36.19
C ALA A 356 8.98 -58.62 -35.11
N GLU A 357 10.24 -59.03 -35.27
CA GLU A 357 11.33 -58.68 -34.36
C GLU A 357 11.68 -57.17 -34.41
N GLU A 358 11.66 -56.56 -35.60
CA GLU A 358 11.88 -55.11 -35.77
C GLU A 358 10.78 -54.27 -35.09
N GLN A 359 9.51 -54.65 -35.27
CA GLN A 359 8.38 -53.98 -34.61
C GLN A 359 8.45 -54.09 -33.07
N MET A 360 8.94 -55.20 -32.54
CA MET A 360 9.15 -55.37 -31.10
C MET A 360 10.18 -54.37 -30.54
N HIS A 361 11.27 -54.11 -31.28
CA HIS A 361 12.32 -53.18 -30.86
C HIS A 361 11.85 -51.72 -30.92
N ASP A 362 11.10 -51.32 -31.94
CA ASP A 362 10.49 -49.98 -32.01
C ASP A 362 9.49 -49.73 -30.86
N MET A 363 8.63 -50.71 -30.55
CA MET A 363 7.73 -50.59 -29.40
C MET A 363 8.48 -50.54 -28.07
N GLN A 364 9.55 -51.32 -27.90
CA GLN A 364 10.41 -51.22 -26.71
C GLN A 364 11.07 -49.84 -26.58
N SER A 365 11.46 -49.22 -27.71
CA SER A 365 11.99 -47.85 -27.75
C SER A 365 10.93 -46.82 -27.34
N LYS A 366 9.69 -46.95 -27.84
CA LYS A 366 8.55 -46.08 -27.48
C LYS A 366 8.18 -46.20 -26.00
N CYS A 367 8.12 -47.41 -25.45
CA CYS A 367 7.90 -47.61 -24.01
C CYS A 367 8.98 -46.93 -23.15
N LYS A 368 10.27 -47.01 -23.54
CA LYS A 368 11.37 -46.35 -22.82
C LYS A 368 11.20 -44.82 -22.79
N LYS A 369 10.80 -44.19 -23.89
CA LYS A 369 10.55 -42.74 -23.96
C LYS A 369 9.40 -42.32 -23.03
N LEU A 370 8.27 -43.01 -23.12
CA LEU A 370 7.11 -42.77 -22.25
C LEU A 370 7.43 -42.95 -20.76
N CYS A 371 8.34 -43.87 -20.40
CA CYS A 371 8.81 -43.99 -19.01
C CYS A 371 9.63 -42.78 -18.54
N CYS A 372 10.46 -42.18 -19.40
CA CYS A 372 11.19 -40.95 -19.08
C CYS A 372 10.22 -39.77 -18.93
N GLU A 373 9.34 -39.56 -19.91
CA GLU A 373 8.33 -38.48 -19.90
C GLU A 373 7.43 -38.54 -18.65
N LEU A 374 7.02 -39.75 -18.23
CA LEU A 374 6.22 -39.96 -17.02
C LEU A 374 7.04 -39.68 -15.74
N GLN A 375 8.34 -40.02 -15.73
CA GLN A 375 9.24 -39.68 -14.62
C GLN A 375 9.50 -38.17 -14.50
N GLU A 376 9.61 -37.46 -15.62
CA GLU A 376 9.74 -36.00 -15.69
C GLU A 376 8.45 -35.32 -15.21
N LEU A 377 7.27 -35.75 -15.70
CA LEU A 377 5.97 -35.30 -15.20
C LEU A 377 5.81 -35.56 -13.69
N GLN A 378 6.26 -36.71 -13.19
CA GLN A 378 6.22 -37.01 -11.75
C GLN A 378 7.17 -36.09 -10.95
N HIS A 379 8.30 -35.67 -11.51
CA HIS A 379 9.19 -34.69 -10.89
C HIS A 379 8.53 -33.30 -10.83
N HIS A 380 7.95 -32.83 -11.95
CA HIS A 380 7.22 -31.57 -12.01
C HIS A 380 6.01 -31.51 -11.06
N HIS A 381 5.30 -32.63 -10.86
CA HIS A 381 4.21 -32.68 -9.89
C HIS A 381 4.73 -32.47 -8.46
N ARG A 382 5.85 -33.10 -8.08
CA ARG A 382 6.44 -32.94 -6.74
C ARG A 382 6.94 -31.53 -6.48
N THR A 383 7.64 -30.91 -7.43
CA THR A 383 8.11 -29.52 -7.28
C THR A 383 6.95 -28.54 -7.22
N SER A 384 5.91 -28.72 -8.04
CA SER A 384 4.67 -27.92 -7.97
C SER A 384 3.98 -28.03 -6.60
N GLU A 385 3.84 -29.23 -6.03
CA GLU A 385 3.31 -29.39 -4.68
C GLU A 385 4.21 -28.75 -3.60
N GLU A 386 5.54 -28.79 -3.75
CA GLU A 386 6.48 -28.17 -2.82
C GLU A 386 6.37 -26.64 -2.82
N GLU A 387 6.24 -26.02 -4.00
CA GLU A 387 5.98 -24.59 -4.16
C GLU A 387 4.58 -24.21 -3.64
N GLN A 388 3.54 -24.99 -3.93
CA GLN A 388 2.21 -24.77 -3.33
C GLN A 388 2.26 -24.80 -1.79
N ARG A 389 3.07 -25.70 -1.20
CA ARG A 389 3.33 -25.74 0.25
C ARG A 389 4.19 -24.57 0.76
N ARG A 390 4.99 -23.89 -0.08
CA ARG A 390 5.69 -22.63 0.28
C ARG A 390 4.72 -21.47 0.31
N LEU A 391 4.02 -21.24 -0.79
CA LEU A 391 3.03 -20.17 -0.94
C LEU A 391 1.94 -20.25 0.15
N GLN A 392 1.48 -21.45 0.52
CA GLN A 392 0.52 -21.62 1.62
C GLN A 392 1.10 -21.26 3.01
N ARG A 393 2.41 -21.41 3.23
CA ARG A 393 3.08 -20.95 4.46
C ARG A 393 3.26 -19.43 4.44
N GLU A 394 3.69 -18.86 3.32
CA GLU A 394 3.89 -17.41 3.15
C GLU A 394 2.57 -16.63 3.28
N LEU A 395 1.49 -17.10 2.64
CA LEU A 395 0.14 -16.57 2.82
C LEU A 395 -0.30 -16.59 4.29
N LYS A 396 0.02 -17.67 5.02
CA LYS A 396 -0.27 -17.78 6.45
C LYS A 396 0.60 -16.83 7.29
N CYS A 397 1.85 -16.60 6.94
CA CYS A 397 2.70 -15.58 7.58
C CYS A 397 2.11 -14.18 7.38
N ALA A 398 1.82 -13.80 6.13
CA ALA A 398 1.20 -12.51 5.80
C ALA A 398 -0.15 -12.31 6.51
N GLN A 399 -1.00 -13.34 6.60
CA GLN A 399 -2.25 -13.27 7.35
C GLN A 399 -2.03 -13.00 8.85
N ASN A 400 -1.03 -13.63 9.47
CA ASN A 400 -0.68 -13.37 10.87
C ASN A 400 -0.09 -11.96 11.06
N GLU A 401 0.63 -11.43 10.08
CA GLU A 401 1.16 -10.06 10.13
C GLU A 401 0.05 -9.02 10.00
N VAL A 402 -0.90 -9.20 9.06
CA VAL A 402 -2.12 -8.36 8.97
C VAL A 402 -2.92 -8.41 10.27
N LEU A 403 -3.09 -9.58 10.90
CA LEU A 403 -3.73 -9.71 12.22
C LEU A 403 -2.95 -8.99 13.34
N ARG A 404 -1.61 -9.00 13.32
CA ARG A 404 -0.80 -8.19 14.25
C ARG A 404 -1.00 -6.70 14.01
N PHE A 405 -1.05 -6.22 12.76
CA PHE A 405 -1.31 -4.82 12.48
C PHE A 405 -2.73 -4.39 12.91
N GLN A 406 -3.75 -5.22 12.66
CA GLN A 406 -5.13 -4.97 13.11
C GLN A 406 -5.21 -4.89 14.66
N THR A 407 -4.71 -5.89 15.38
CA THR A 407 -4.70 -5.86 16.85
C THR A 407 -3.85 -4.73 17.44
N SER A 408 -2.77 -4.31 16.77
CA SER A 408 -1.99 -3.13 17.18
C SER A 408 -2.77 -1.84 16.96
N HIS A 409 -3.52 -1.73 15.86
CA HIS A 409 -4.41 -0.61 15.57
C HIS A 409 -5.59 -0.55 16.55
N ASP A 410 -6.19 -1.68 16.93
CA ASP A 410 -7.25 -1.72 17.94
C ASP A 410 -6.75 -1.24 19.33
N VAL A 411 -5.48 -1.50 19.66
CA VAL A 411 -4.85 -1.02 20.91
C VAL A 411 -4.61 0.48 20.86
N THR A 412 -4.04 1.03 19.77
CA THR A 412 -3.84 2.48 19.65
C THR A 412 -5.16 3.24 19.48
N GLN A 413 -6.16 2.65 18.81
CA GLN A 413 -7.50 3.21 18.67
C GLN A 413 -8.28 3.21 19.99
N ASN A 414 -8.09 2.21 20.86
CA ASN A 414 -8.63 2.25 22.23
C ASN A 414 -8.01 3.41 23.05
N MET A 415 -6.69 3.63 22.94
CA MET A 415 -6.04 4.79 23.57
C MET A 415 -6.63 6.11 23.06
N PHE A 416 -6.72 6.30 21.73
CA PHE A 416 -7.37 7.48 21.13
C PHE A 416 -8.85 7.64 21.50
N GLY A 417 -9.56 6.53 21.70
CA GLY A 417 -10.96 6.49 22.13
C GLY A 417 -11.15 6.99 23.56
N MET A 418 -10.24 6.63 24.48
CA MET A 418 -10.29 7.05 25.89
C MET A 418 -10.00 8.55 26.11
N TRP A 419 -9.22 9.17 25.23
CA TRP A 419 -8.76 10.56 25.46
C TRP A 419 -9.85 11.59 25.16
N LYS A 420 -10.73 11.34 24.17
CA LYS A 420 -11.86 12.23 23.85
C LYS A 420 -12.79 12.53 25.05
N PRO A 421 -13.34 11.52 25.77
CA PRO A 421 -14.18 11.79 26.94
C PRO A 421 -13.40 12.44 28.10
N MET A 422 -12.10 12.15 28.27
CA MET A 422 -11.26 12.83 29.27
C MET A 422 -11.12 14.34 28.97
N VAL A 423 -10.88 14.71 27.71
CA VAL A 423 -10.80 16.11 27.28
C VAL A 423 -12.15 16.82 27.45
N PHE A 424 -13.27 16.18 27.10
CA PHE A 424 -14.60 16.74 27.36
C PHE A 424 -14.91 16.90 28.86
N LEU A 425 -14.46 15.96 29.70
CA LEU A 425 -14.65 16.06 31.15
C LEU A 425 -13.82 17.20 31.76
N ALA A 426 -12.59 17.41 31.29
CA ALA A 426 -11.74 18.54 31.68
C ALA A 426 -12.35 19.89 31.25
N LEU A 427 -12.80 20.01 29.99
CA LEU A 427 -13.51 21.19 29.49
C LEU A 427 -14.80 21.48 30.27
N ALA A 428 -15.57 20.45 30.62
CA ALA A 428 -16.77 20.60 31.44
C ALA A 428 -16.44 21.04 32.88
N ALA A 429 -15.37 20.52 33.48
CA ALA A 429 -14.91 20.95 34.80
C ALA A 429 -14.44 22.41 34.81
N VAL A 430 -13.67 22.85 33.80
CA VAL A 430 -13.28 24.26 33.63
C VAL A 430 -14.50 25.15 33.42
N ALA A 431 -15.45 24.75 32.57
CA ALA A 431 -16.68 25.52 32.36
C ALA A 431 -17.51 25.65 33.66
N LEU A 432 -17.65 24.57 34.44
CA LEU A 432 -18.35 24.58 35.73
C LEU A 432 -17.61 25.35 36.83
N TYR A 433 -16.29 25.55 36.70
CA TYR A 433 -15.51 26.39 37.61
C TYR A 433 -15.59 27.88 37.24
N VAL A 434 -15.63 28.22 35.95
CA VAL A 434 -15.66 29.60 35.46
C VAL A 434 -17.07 30.21 35.44
N LEU A 435 -18.10 29.44 35.07
CA LEU A 435 -19.49 29.94 34.97
C LEU A 435 -20.06 30.53 36.28
N PRO A 436 -19.79 30.01 37.48
CA PRO A 436 -20.24 30.63 38.73
C PRO A 436 -19.55 31.97 39.01
N ASN A 437 -18.32 32.16 38.53
CA ASN A 437 -17.44 33.26 38.89
C ASN A 437 -17.67 34.54 38.04
N MET A 438 -18.61 34.49 37.10
CA MET A 438 -18.92 35.57 36.15
C MET A 438 -20.35 36.13 36.31
N ARG A 439 -20.92 36.07 37.52
CA ARG A 439 -22.10 36.88 37.85
C ARG A 439 -21.66 38.33 38.13
N PRO A 440 -22.19 39.35 37.43
CA PRO A 440 -21.96 40.73 37.81
C PRO A 440 -22.60 41.01 39.18
N GLN A 441 -21.93 41.82 40.01
CA GLN A 441 -22.58 42.44 41.16
C GLN A 441 -23.58 43.47 40.66
N GLU A 442 -24.83 43.40 41.14
CA GLU A 442 -25.81 44.45 40.91
C GLU A 442 -25.43 45.67 41.77
N THR A 443 -25.25 46.83 41.14
CA THR A 443 -24.85 48.06 41.82
C THR A 443 -26.05 48.67 42.56
N GLU A 444 -25.97 48.77 43.88
CA GLU A 444 -26.99 49.45 44.69
C GLU A 444 -27.10 50.93 44.30
N PHE A 445 -28.32 51.40 44.08
CA PHE A 445 -28.61 52.80 43.75
C PHE A 445 -29.03 53.54 45.03
N CYS A 446 -28.22 54.48 45.49
CA CYS A 446 -28.58 55.33 46.62
C CYS A 446 -29.79 56.21 46.30
N LEU A 447 -30.84 56.12 47.12
CA LEU A 447 -31.85 57.17 47.26
C LEU A 447 -31.52 58.02 48.48
N MET A 448 -31.34 59.32 48.28
CA MET A 448 -31.33 60.31 49.36
C MET A 448 -32.77 60.67 49.77
N GLU A 449 -32.94 60.93 51.06
CA GLU A 449 -34.09 61.60 51.69
C GLU A 449 -33.58 62.85 52.41
#